data_AF-A0A1B6C598-F1
#
_entry.id   AF-A0A1B6C598-F1
#
_cell.length_a   1.000
_cell.length_b   1.000
_cell.length_c   1.000
_cell.angle_alpha   90.00
_cell.angle_beta   90.00
_cell.angle_gamma   90.00
#
_symmetry.space_group_name_H-M   'P 1'
#
loop_
_entity.id
_entity.type
_entity.pdbx_description
1 polymer ?
#
loop_
_entity_poly.entity_id
_entity_poly.type
_entity_poly.pdbx_seq_one_letter_code
_entity_poly.pdbx_strand_id
1 'polypeptide(L)'
;MFTPIPLEVVCYDPEVVGIQLCQKTLSSGKKGVEPMTDLAIISEAAGKLTGLIDRVLAYVEDVLAGSRTQPDNAVGRALLDMVHSVPRMTTEQFENMFNSNIKDLLMVITLCQLTKTQLQLNEKLTLLTSL
;
A
#
# COMPACT_ATOMS: atom_id res chain seq x y z
N MET A 1 -2.30 5.79 47.12
CA MET A 1 -3.42 5.76 46.15
C MET A 1 -2.83 6.23 44.82
N PHE A 2 -2.82 5.38 43.78
CA PHE A 2 -2.22 5.74 42.48
C PHE A 2 -3.30 6.23 41.54
N THR A 3 -3.13 7.45 41.03
CA THR A 3 -4.04 8.07 40.07
C THR A 3 -3.56 7.71 38.65
N PRO A 4 -4.43 7.17 37.77
CA PRO A 4 -4.02 6.82 36.42
C PRO A 4 -3.68 8.09 35.63
N ILE A 5 -2.54 8.06 34.94
CA ILE A 5 -2.07 9.14 34.06
C ILE A 5 -2.39 8.72 32.62
N PRO A 6 -2.96 9.60 31.79
CA PRO A 6 -3.16 9.32 30.37
C PRO A 6 -1.81 9.16 29.68
N LEU A 7 -1.62 8.02 29.03
CA LEU A 7 -0.42 7.68 28.27
C LEU A 7 -0.81 7.57 26.79
N GLU A 8 0.01 8.16 25.93
CA GLU A 8 -0.10 8.02 24.48
C GLU A 8 1.14 7.31 23.95
N VAL A 9 0.94 6.34 23.06
CA VAL A 9 2.04 5.65 22.38
C VAL A 9 2.28 6.38 21.07
N VAL A 10 3.37 7.14 21.02
CA VAL A 10 3.83 7.82 19.81
C VAL A 10 4.70 6.84 19.01
N CYS A 11 4.43 6.73 17.71
CA CYS A 11 5.27 5.98 16.77
C CYS A 11 5.51 6.84 15.53
N TYR A 12 6.74 6.81 15.00
CA TYR A 12 7.11 7.44 13.75
C TYR A 12 6.84 6.51 12.55
N ASP A 13 6.66 7.07 11.35
CA ASP A 13 6.41 6.30 10.12
C ASP A 13 7.33 5.09 9.90
N PRO A 14 8.68 5.20 10.02
CA PRO A 14 9.56 4.04 9.85
C PRO A 14 9.37 2.99 10.95
N GLU A 15 9.00 3.40 12.17
CA GLU A 15 8.73 2.47 13.27
C GLU A 15 7.44 1.69 13.02
N VAL A 16 6.41 2.35 12.49
CA VAL A 16 5.14 1.70 12.13
C VAL A 16 5.38 0.60 11.09
N VAL A 17 6.18 0.88 10.05
CA VAL A 17 6.51 -0.10 9.01
C VAL A 17 7.32 -1.27 9.60
N GLY A 18 8.31 -0.98 10.44
CA GLY A 18 9.12 -2.00 11.12
C GLY A 18 8.28 -2.90 12.04
N ILE A 19 7.38 -2.31 12.83
CA ILE A 19 6.46 -3.03 13.72
C ILE A 19 5.49 -3.89 12.90
N GLN A 20 4.94 -3.38 11.81
CA GLN A 20 4.07 -4.15 10.92
C GLN A 20 4.79 -5.37 10.32
N LEU A 21 6.05 -5.23 9.93
CA LEU A 21 6.88 -6.35 9.46
C LEU A 21 7.11 -7.40 10.57
N CYS A 22 7.41 -6.93 11.78
CA CYS A 22 7.58 -7.81 12.95
C CYS A 22 6.28 -8.54 13.30
N GLN A 23 5.13 -7.88 13.20
CA GLN A 23 3.82 -8.49 13.44
C GLN A 23 3.55 -9.65 12.46
N LYS A 24 3.94 -9.52 11.19
CA LYS A 24 3.82 -10.59 10.19
C LYS A 24 4.73 -11.79 10.48
N THR A 25 5.84 -11.57 11.17
CA THR A 25 6.73 -12.64 11.65
C THR A 25 6.01 -13.52 12.69
N LEU A 26 5.23 -12.90 13.57
CA LEU A 26 4.42 -13.60 14.57
C LEU A 26 3.37 -14.52 13.90
N SER A 27 2.76 -14.07 12.82
CA SER A 27 1.76 -14.83 12.05
C SER A 27 2.35 -15.97 11.22
N SER A 28 3.60 -15.83 10.75
CA SER A 28 4.23 -16.77 9.83
C SER A 28 5.03 -17.88 10.54
N GLY A 29 5.37 -17.71 11.82
CA GLY A 29 6.12 -18.70 12.62
C GLY A 29 7.57 -18.94 12.16
N LYS A 30 8.04 -18.23 11.13
CA LYS A 30 9.41 -18.26 10.62
C LYS A 30 10.26 -17.20 11.33
N LYS A 31 11.52 -17.53 11.63
CA LYS A 31 12.49 -16.66 12.36
C LYS A 31 13.00 -15.44 11.56
N GLY A 32 12.46 -15.19 10.38
CA GLY A 32 12.81 -14.04 9.55
C GLY A 32 11.78 -13.89 8.43
N VAL A 33 11.27 -12.67 8.27
CA VAL A 33 10.44 -12.27 7.14
C VAL A 33 11.27 -11.27 6.34
N GLU A 34 11.53 -11.59 5.07
CA GLU A 34 12.16 -10.65 4.16
C GLU A 34 11.21 -9.47 3.91
N PRO A 35 11.75 -8.25 3.70
CA PRO A 35 10.92 -7.12 3.32
C PRO A 35 10.03 -7.51 2.15
N MET A 36 8.72 -7.31 2.29
CA MET A 36 7.80 -7.57 1.20
C MET A 36 8.20 -6.75 -0.01
N THR A 37 8.08 -7.33 -1.21
CA THR A 37 8.24 -6.56 -2.44
C THR A 37 7.20 -5.43 -2.44
N ASP A 38 7.55 -4.27 -3.00
CA ASP A 38 6.64 -3.12 -3.05
C ASP A 38 5.26 -3.49 -3.65
N LEU A 39 5.27 -4.38 -4.64
CA LEU A 39 4.06 -4.92 -5.27
C LEU A 39 3.18 -5.71 -4.29
N ALA A 40 3.77 -6.49 -3.38
CA ALA A 40 3.02 -7.24 -2.37
C ALA A 40 2.40 -6.30 -1.32
N ILE A 41 3.09 -5.21 -0.97
CA ILE A 41 2.56 -4.16 -0.08
C ILE A 41 1.36 -3.48 -0.73
N ILE A 42 1.47 -3.11 -2.02
CA ILE A 42 0.37 -2.52 -2.79
C ILE A 42 -0.81 -3.48 -2.87
N SER A 43 -0.58 -4.78 -3.12
CA SER A 43 -1.64 -5.77 -3.18
C SER A 43 -2.37 -5.93 -1.85
N GLU A 44 -1.66 -5.96 -0.72
CA GLU A 44 -2.28 -6.02 0.61
C GLU A 44 -3.08 -4.75 0.92
N ALA A 45 -2.54 -3.58 0.58
CA ALA A 45 -3.22 -2.30 0.77
C ALA A 45 -4.50 -2.22 -0.08
N ALA A 46 -4.44 -2.66 -1.35
CA ALA A 46 -5.59 -2.74 -2.24
C ALA A 46 -6.65 -3.70 -1.68
N GLY A 47 -6.26 -4.87 -1.19
CA GLY A 47 -7.19 -5.82 -0.56
C GLY A 47 -7.87 -5.24 0.69
N LYS A 48 -7.11 -4.53 1.54
CA LYS A 48 -7.66 -3.81 2.70
C LYS A 48 -8.66 -2.73 2.26
N LEU A 49 -8.35 -1.97 1.22
CA LEU A 49 -9.24 -0.94 0.69
C LEU A 49 -10.54 -1.55 0.16
N THR A 50 -10.47 -2.64 -0.60
CA THR A 50 -11.66 -3.36 -1.08
C THR A 50 -12.54 -3.80 0.09
N GLY A 51 -11.96 -4.41 1.12
CA GLY A 51 -12.72 -4.84 2.31
C GLY A 51 -13.37 -3.68 3.08
N LEU A 52 -12.75 -2.51 3.11
CA LEU A 52 -13.36 -1.31 3.68
C LEU A 52 -14.55 -0.83 2.84
N ILE A 53 -14.44 -0.86 1.51
CA ILE A 53 -15.54 -0.49 0.60
C ILE A 53 -16.70 -1.48 0.74
N ASP A 54 -16.43 -2.79 0.81
CA ASP A 54 -17.46 -3.81 1.03
C ASP A 54 -18.24 -3.57 2.33
N ARG A 55 -17.54 -3.19 3.41
CA ARG A 55 -18.17 -2.85 4.68
C ARG A 55 -19.06 -1.61 4.58
N VAL A 56 -18.63 -0.60 3.83
CA VAL A 56 -19.42 0.62 3.57
C VAL A 56 -20.65 0.29 2.73
N LEU A 57 -20.52 -0.56 1.70
CA LEU A 57 -21.63 -1.02 0.89
C LEU A 57 -22.67 -1.76 1.72
N ALA A 58 -22.24 -2.73 2.54
CA ALA A 58 -23.12 -3.46 3.44
C ALA A 58 -23.86 -2.52 4.41
N TYR A 59 -23.18 -1.49 4.94
CA TYR A 59 -23.82 -0.48 5.78
C TYR A 59 -24.90 0.32 5.03
N VAL A 60 -24.64 0.72 3.79
CA VAL A 60 -25.60 1.46 2.96
C VAL A 60 -26.81 0.58 2.63
N GLU A 61 -26.59 -0.68 2.28
CA GLU A 61 -27.65 -1.67 2.04
C GLU A 61 -28.52 -1.90 3.29
N ASP A 62 -27.91 -2.02 4.48
CA ASP A 62 -28.61 -2.19 5.75
C ASP A 62 -29.47 -0.97 6.13
N VAL A 63 -29.01 0.24 5.82
CA VAL A 63 -29.75 1.49 6.02
C VAL A 63 -30.93 1.58 5.04
N LEU A 64 -30.73 1.19 3.78
CA LEU A 64 -31.78 1.17 2.74
C LEU A 64 -32.85 0.11 3.02
N ALA A 65 -32.47 -1.05 3.56
CA ALA A 65 -33.37 -2.13 3.96
C ALA A 65 -34.17 -1.83 5.24
N GLY A 66 -33.92 -0.67 5.88
CA GLY A 66 -34.74 -0.11 6.97
C GLY A 66 -34.80 -0.94 8.26
N SER A 67 -33.89 -1.91 8.44
CA SER A 67 -34.09 -2.97 9.45
C SER A 67 -33.15 -2.93 10.66
N ARG A 68 -31.93 -2.35 10.60
CA ARG A 68 -30.94 -2.52 11.71
C ARG A 68 -30.16 -1.29 12.17
N THR A 69 -30.13 -0.18 11.41
CA THR A 69 -29.23 0.95 11.74
C THR A 69 -29.92 2.29 11.50
N GLN A 70 -29.91 3.20 12.47
CA GLN A 70 -30.40 4.57 12.27
C GLN A 70 -29.48 5.28 11.26
N PRO A 71 -30.03 6.00 10.27
CA PRO A 71 -29.22 6.72 9.30
C PRO A 71 -28.42 7.84 9.98
N ASP A 72 -27.10 7.70 9.99
CA ASP A 72 -26.20 8.76 10.45
C ASP A 72 -25.89 9.74 9.29
N ASN A 73 -26.33 10.98 9.47
CA ASN A 73 -26.19 12.04 8.48
C ASN A 73 -24.72 12.51 8.33
N ALA A 74 -23.87 12.31 9.35
CA ALA A 74 -22.44 12.60 9.26
C ALA A 74 -21.71 11.59 8.36
N VAL A 75 -22.07 10.30 8.47
CA VAL A 75 -21.54 9.24 7.59
C VAL A 75 -21.98 9.47 6.15
N GLY A 76 -23.25 9.81 5.91
CA GLY A 76 -23.74 10.15 4.58
C GLY A 76 -23.00 11.31 3.93
N ARG A 77 -22.67 12.36 4.71
CA ARG A 77 -21.88 13.51 4.22
C ARG A 77 -20.43 13.13 3.91
N ALA A 78 -19.79 12.36 4.78
CA ALA A 78 -18.43 11.88 4.53
C ALA A 78 -18.34 10.98 3.30
N LEU A 79 -19.35 10.14 3.05
CA LEU A 79 -19.43 9.33 1.83
C LEU A 79 -19.65 10.19 0.58
N LEU A 80 -20.48 11.24 0.67
CA LEU A 80 -20.68 12.18 -0.43
C LEU A 80 -19.38 12.92 -0.77
N ASP A 81 -18.67 13.43 0.25
CA ASP A 81 -17.37 14.09 0.08
C ASP A 81 -16.34 13.12 -0.51
N MET A 82 -16.34 11.85 -0.09
CA MET A 82 -15.49 10.80 -0.68
C MET A 82 -15.79 10.61 -2.18
N VAL A 83 -17.06 10.46 -2.57
CA VAL A 83 -17.44 10.30 -3.99
C VAL A 83 -17.07 11.53 -4.82
N HIS A 84 -17.21 12.73 -4.26
CA HIS A 84 -16.83 13.97 -4.93
C HIS A 84 -15.31 14.17 -5.01
N SER A 85 -14.53 13.60 -4.08
CA SER A 85 -13.07 13.64 -4.11
C SER A 85 -12.46 12.78 -5.22
N VAL A 86 -13.22 11.83 -5.78
CA VAL A 86 -12.74 11.00 -6.89
C VAL A 86 -12.59 11.88 -8.15
N PRO A 87 -11.36 12.03 -8.69
CA PRO A 87 -11.14 12.83 -9.88
C PRO A 87 -11.94 12.27 -11.05
N ARG A 88 -12.77 13.12 -11.67
CA ARG A 88 -13.47 12.80 -12.92
C ARG A 88 -12.48 12.89 -14.09
N MET A 89 -11.59 11.91 -14.20
CA MET A 89 -10.61 11.84 -15.29
C MET A 89 -11.28 11.25 -16.53
N THR A 90 -11.12 11.87 -17.70
CA THR A 90 -11.55 11.24 -18.95
C THR A 90 -10.64 10.06 -19.28
N THR A 91 -11.19 9.04 -19.95
CA THR A 91 -10.44 7.82 -20.31
C THR A 91 -9.14 8.13 -21.05
N GLU A 92 -9.18 9.13 -21.95
CA GLU A 92 -8.03 9.58 -22.73
C GLU A 92 -6.94 10.23 -21.85
N GLN A 93 -7.33 11.01 -20.84
CA GLN A 93 -6.37 11.59 -19.89
C GLN A 93 -5.73 10.51 -19.02
N PHE A 94 -6.52 9.52 -18.60
CA PHE A 94 -6.02 8.38 -17.81
C PHE A 94 -5.00 7.55 -18.61
N GLU A 95 -5.31 7.20 -19.85
CA GLU A 95 -4.39 6.44 -20.72
C GLU A 95 -3.08 7.20 -20.95
N ASN A 96 -3.14 8.51 -21.20
CA ASN A 96 -1.94 9.33 -21.37
C ASN A 96 -1.08 9.38 -20.10
N MET A 97 -1.71 9.60 -18.94
CA MET A 97 -1.00 9.60 -17.65
C MET A 97 -0.40 8.23 -17.33
N PHE A 98 -1.15 7.17 -17.55
CA PHE A 98 -0.73 5.79 -17.31
C PHE A 98 0.43 5.38 -18.22
N ASN A 99 0.34 5.70 -19.52
CA ASN A 99 1.41 5.43 -20.48
C ASN A 99 2.69 6.22 -20.17
N SER A 100 2.58 7.48 -19.72
CA SER A 100 3.74 8.25 -19.28
C SER A 100 4.41 7.58 -18.08
N ASN A 101 3.63 7.18 -17.07
CA ASN A 101 4.16 6.55 -15.87
C ASN A 101 4.81 5.18 -16.18
N ILE A 102 4.21 4.37 -17.06
CA ILE A 102 4.81 3.11 -17.52
C ILE A 102 6.12 3.36 -18.26
N LYS A 103 6.18 4.37 -19.11
CA LYS A 103 7.41 4.71 -19.85
C LYS A 103 8.55 5.07 -18.90
N ASP A 104 8.27 5.88 -17.88
CA ASP A 104 9.25 6.27 -16.86
C ASP A 104 9.72 5.04 -16.05
N LEU A 105 8.78 4.18 -15.65
CA LEU A 105 9.11 2.93 -14.96
C LEU A 105 9.98 2.01 -15.84
N LEU A 106 9.66 1.86 -17.12
CA LEU A 106 10.41 1.03 -18.04
C LEU A 106 11.84 1.59 -18.26
N MET A 107 11.98 2.91 -18.28
CA MET A 107 13.29 3.58 -18.33
C MET A 107 14.13 3.25 -17.09
N VAL A 108 13.55 3.29 -15.89
CA VAL A 108 14.27 2.96 -14.65
C VAL A 108 14.67 1.47 -14.63
N ILE A 109 13.77 0.57 -15.04
CA ILE A 109 14.05 -0.87 -15.09
C ILE A 109 15.20 -1.17 -16.05
N THR A 110 15.20 -0.55 -17.23
CA THR A 110 16.25 -0.76 -18.23
C THR A 110 17.61 -0.23 -17.75
N LEU A 111 17.65 0.93 -17.09
CA LEU A 111 18.87 1.44 -16.45
C LEU A 111 19.39 0.48 -15.37
N CYS A 112 18.52 -0.04 -14.49
CA CYS A 112 18.90 -1.01 -13.47
C CYS A 112 19.46 -2.30 -14.10
N GLN A 113 18.86 -2.78 -15.19
CA GLN A 113 19.35 -3.95 -15.93
C GLN A 113 20.73 -3.69 -16.54
N LEU A 114 20.96 -2.50 -17.13
CA LEU A 114 22.27 -2.11 -17.66
C LEU A 114 23.34 -2.03 -16.56
N THR A 115 23.03 -1.43 -15.42
CA THR A 115 23.97 -1.39 -14.28
C THR A 115 24.28 -2.80 -13.78
N LYS A 116 23.26 -3.67 -13.69
CA LYS A 116 23.45 -5.06 -13.27
C LYS A 116 24.35 -5.84 -14.23
N THR A 117 24.17 -5.69 -15.54
CA THR A 117 25.03 -6.36 -16.53
C THR A 117 26.45 -5.80 -16.50
N GLN A 118 26.64 -4.49 -16.32
CA GLN A 118 27.95 -3.88 -16.13
C GLN A 118 28.67 -4.43 -14.89
N LEU A 119 27.96 -4.58 -13.78
CA LEU A 119 28.49 -5.17 -12.55
C LEU A 119 28.91 -6.63 -12.75
N GLN A 120 28.03 -7.43 -13.37
CA GLN A 120 28.31 -8.83 -13.66
C GLN A 120 29.51 -9.00 -14.60
N LEU A 121 29.65 -8.15 -15.61
CA LEU A 121 30.81 -8.15 -16.51
C LEU A 121 32.10 -7.78 -15.76
N ASN A 122 32.05 -6.76 -14.89
CA ASN A 122 33.18 -6.34 -14.08
C ASN A 122 33.65 -7.48 -13.16
N GLU A 123 32.74 -8.13 -12.43
CA GLU A 123 33.06 -9.26 -11.56
C GLU A 123 33.71 -10.41 -12.33
N LYS A 124 33.20 -10.75 -13.53
CA LYS A 124 33.75 -11.82 -14.37
C LYS A 124 35.14 -11.47 -14.94
N LEU A 125 35.35 -10.22 -15.36
CA LEU A 125 36.66 -9.76 -15.84
C LEU A 125 37.70 -9.73 -14.73
N THR A 126 37.32 -9.26 -13.53
CA THR A 126 38.19 -9.28 -12.35
C THR A 126 38.58 -10.71 -11.97
N LEU A 127 37.62 -11.64 -11.96
CA LEU A 127 37.87 -13.05 -11.68
C LEU A 127 38.85 -13.70 -12.68
N LEU A 128 38.71 -13.40 -13.97
CA LEU A 128 39.61 -13.91 -15.02
C LEU A 128 41.00 -13.28 -14.97
N THR A 129 41.11 -12.04 -14.51
CA THR A 129 42.39 -11.31 -14.39
C THR A 129 43.15 -11.70 -13.12
N SER A 130 42.45 -12.19 -12.08
CA SER A 130 43.04 -12.65 -10.82
C SER A 130 43.53 -14.11 -10.85
N LEU A 131 43.49 -14.78 -12.00
CA LEU A 131 43.90 -16.17 -12.24
C LEU A 131 45.13 -16.19 -13.16
#